data_AF-A0A0Z8PB73-F1
#
_entry.id   AF-A0A0Z8PB73-F1
#
_cell.length_a   1.000
_cell.length_b   1.000
_cell.length_c   1.000
_cell.angle_alpha   90.00
_cell.angle_beta   90.00
_cell.angle_gamma   90.00
#
_symmetry.space_group_name_H-M   'P 1'
#
loop_
_entity.id
_entity.type
_entity.pdbx_description
1 polymer ?
#
loop_
_entity_poly.entity_id
_entity_poly.type
_entity_poly.pdbx_seq_one_letter_code
_entity_poly.pdbx_strand_id
1 'polypeptide(L)' 'MFYKRRETKTGKIRFEVGDSYKDPLTGKWKTASVSYYKDTSSARKKAEFELQEKLKIYSMLLNQKLMSRQYSPLKI' A
#
# COMPACT_ATOMS: atom_id res chain seq x y z
N MET A 1 -10.90 -1.26 -1.30
CA MET A 1 -10.55 -0.07 -0.49
C MET A 1 -11.48 0.10 0.72
N PHE A 2 -10.93 0.48 1.87
CA PHE A 2 -11.64 0.75 3.12
C PHE A 2 -11.15 2.07 3.75
N TYR A 3 -11.96 2.66 4.62
CA TYR A 3 -11.62 3.85 5.41
C TYR A 3 -11.69 3.54 6.89
N LYS A 4 -10.75 4.05 7.68
CA LYS A 4 -10.72 3.93 9.14
C LYS A 4 -10.51 5.28 9.78
N ARG A 5 -11.25 5.53 10.86
CA ARG A 5 -11.00 6.62 11.79
C ARG A 5 -10.39 6.02 13.05
N ARG A 6 -9.26 6.54 13.48
CA ARG A 6 -8.59 6.13 14.72
C ARG A 6 -8.37 7.35 15.58
N GLU A 7 -8.71 7.22 16.85
CA GLU A 7 -8.35 8.18 17.86
C GLU A 7 -7.10 7.69 18.58
N THR A 8 -6.09 8.55 18.68
CA THR A 8 -4.90 8.24 19.47
C THR A 8 -5.20 8.40 20.96
N LYS A 9 -4.39 7.78 21.81
CA LYS A 9 -4.47 7.97 23.28
C LYS A 9 -4.38 9.44 23.73
N THR A 10 -3.88 10.31 22.84
CA THR A 10 -3.75 11.75 23.04
C THR A 10 -4.93 12.57 22.49
N GLY A 11 -6.03 11.92 22.08
CA GLY A 11 -7.23 12.59 21.55
C GLY A 11 -7.10 13.11 20.11
N LYS A 12 -6.02 12.76 19.39
CA LYS A 12 -5.85 13.18 17.99
C LYS A 12 -6.55 12.21 17.06
N ILE A 13 -7.33 12.75 16.14
CA ILE A 13 -8.01 11.96 15.10
C ILE A 13 -7.04 11.73 13.94
N ARG A 14 -6.89 10.48 13.55
CA ARG A 14 -6.16 10.04 12.36
C ARG A 14 -7.12 9.26 11.48
N PHE A 15 -7.18 9.65 10.22
CA PHE A 15 -7.90 8.93 9.20
C PHE A 15 -6.93 8.05 8.42
N GLU A 16 -7.42 6.94 7.92
CA GLU A 16 -6.65 5.98 7.17
C GLU A 16 -7.48 5.48 6.00
N VAL A 17 -6.89 5.47 4.81
CA VAL A 17 -7.42 4.78 3.64
C VAL A 17 -6.50 3.60 3.36
N GLY A 18 -7.08 2.43 3.13
CA GLY A 18 -6.29 1.24 2.87
C GLY A 18 -6.96 0.28 1.89
N ASP A 19 -6.15 -0.58 1.31
CA ASP A 19 -6.62 -1.67 0.48
C ASP A 19 -5.85 -2.95 0.74
N SER A 20 -6.54 -4.07 0.56
CA SER A 20 -5.92 -5.39 0.67
C SER A 20 -5.50 -5.87 -0.71
N TYR A 21 -4.29 -6.38 -0.81
CA TYR A 21 -3.75 -6.94 -2.04
C TYR A 21 -3.12 -8.30 -1.74
N LYS A 22 -3.18 -9.20 -2.72
CA LYS A 22 -2.47 -10.47 -2.66
C LYS A 22 -1.03 -10.22 -3.08
N ASP A 23 -0.09 -10.43 -2.19
CA ASP A 23 1.34 -10.33 -2.48
C ASP A 23 1.70 -11.40 -3.52
N PRO A 24 2.10 -11.03 -4.75
CA PRO A 24 2.32 -12.03 -5.80
C PRO A 24 3.60 -12.85 -5.64
N LEU A 25 4.52 -12.46 -4.74
CA LEU A 25 5.75 -13.23 -4.48
C LEU A 25 5.51 -14.32 -3.44
N THR A 26 4.66 -14.05 -2.46
CA THR A 26 4.41 -14.93 -1.32
C THR A 26 3.01 -15.56 -1.34
N GLY A 27 2.11 -15.07 -2.19
CA GLY A 27 0.70 -15.44 -2.24
C GLY A 27 -0.12 -14.98 -1.03
N LYS A 28 0.50 -14.30 -0.06
CA LYS A 28 -0.14 -13.88 1.19
C LYS A 28 -0.93 -12.59 1.01
N TRP A 29 -2.07 -12.50 1.69
CA TRP A 29 -2.81 -11.24 1.77
C TRP A 29 -2.04 -10.23 2.63
N LYS A 30 -1.89 -9.03 2.09
CA LYS A 30 -1.29 -7.87 2.76
C LYS A 30 -2.21 -6.68 2.63
N THR A 31 -2.01 -5.71 3.52
CA THR A 31 -2.77 -4.46 3.53
C THR A 31 -1.82 -3.29 3.36
N ALA A 32 -2.06 -2.47 2.35
CA ALA A 32 -1.41 -1.17 2.23
C ALA A 32 -2.37 -0.11 2.78
N SER A 33 -1.83 0.85 3.51
CA SER A 33 -2.61 2.00 3.95
C SER A 33 -1.79 3.29 3.97
N VAL A 34 -2.52 4.38 3.83
CA VAL A 34 -2.05 5.76 3.90
C VAL A 34 -2.90 6.47 4.93
N SER A 35 -2.27 7.32 5.74
CA SER A 35 -2.97 8.05 6.78
C SER A 35 -2.90 9.54 6.58
N TYR A 36 -3.96 10.22 6.99
CA TYR A 36 -4.13 11.65 6.88
C TYR A 36 -4.81 12.20 8.14
N TYR A 37 -4.58 13.48 8.44
CA TYR A 37 -5.00 14.11 9.69
C TYR A 37 -6.12 15.14 9.53
N LYS A 38 -6.40 15.56 8.29
CA LYS A 38 -7.45 16.54 7.97
C LYS A 38 -8.69 15.84 7.47
N ASP A 39 -9.84 16.10 8.08
CA ASP A 39 -11.13 15.57 7.64
C ASP A 39 -11.69 16.41 6.47
N THR A 40 -10.99 16.38 5.33
CA THR A 40 -11.42 17.08 4.12
C THR A 40 -11.42 16.15 2.92
N SER A 41 -12.35 16.38 1.99
CA SER A 41 -12.43 15.62 0.74
C SER A 41 -11.11 15.64 -0.04
N SER A 42 -10.42 16.78 -0.06
CA SER A 42 -9.11 16.93 -0.71
C SER A 42 -8.03 16.08 -0.05
N ALA A 43 -7.97 16.05 1.30
CA ALA A 43 -7.01 15.22 2.03
C ALA A 43 -7.28 13.73 1.80
N ARG A 44 -8.55 13.33 1.79
CA ARG A 44 -8.95 11.96 1.46
C ARG A 44 -8.55 11.57 0.04
N LYS A 45 -8.85 12.40 -0.95
CA LYS A 45 -8.51 12.16 -2.37
C LYS A 45 -7.00 12.06 -2.58
N LYS A 46 -6.22 12.89 -1.90
CA LYS A 46 -4.75 12.81 -1.91
C LYS A 46 -4.27 11.48 -1.32
N ALA A 47 -4.82 11.07 -0.18
CA ALA A 47 -4.46 9.80 0.45
C ALA A 47 -4.86 8.59 -0.41
N GLU A 48 -6.01 8.64 -1.10
CA GLU A 48 -6.44 7.63 -2.08
C GLU A 48 -5.44 7.52 -3.23
N PHE A 49 -5.00 8.65 -3.78
CA PHE A 49 -4.00 8.69 -4.86
C PHE A 49 -2.66 8.11 -4.41
N GLU A 50 -2.15 8.52 -3.24
CA GLU A 50 -0.91 7.98 -2.67
C GLU A 50 -0.99 6.46 -2.43
N LEU A 51 -2.16 5.97 -2.00
CA LEU A 51 -2.39 4.53 -1.83
C LEU A 51 -2.31 3.80 -3.17
N GLN A 52 -2.93 4.34 -4.21
CA GLN A 52 -2.89 3.77 -5.56
C GLN A 52 -1.46 3.76 -6.12
N GLU A 53 -0.71 4.84 -5.97
CA GLU A 53 0.71 4.89 -6.36
C GLU A 53 1.53 3.85 -5.62
N LYS A 54 1.33 3.71 -4.31
CA LYS A 54 2.02 2.72 -3.49
C LYS A 54 1.74 1.29 -3.96
N LEU A 55 0.47 0.98 -4.26
CA LEU A 55 0.07 -0.32 -4.81
C LEU A 55 0.67 -0.58 -6.19
N LYS A 56 0.73 0.45 -7.05
CA LYS A 56 1.37 0.38 -8.38
C LYS A 56 2.88 0.14 -8.27
N ILE A 57 3.56 0.82 -7.34
CA ILE A 57 4.99 0.58 -7.08
C ILE A 57 5.21 -0.84 -6.57
N TYR A 58 4.36 -1.32 -5.66
CA TYR A 58 4.46 -2.71 -5.18
C TYR A 58 4.30 -3.73 -6.31
N SER A 59 3.37 -3.53 -7.25
CA SER A 59 3.22 -4.43 -8.39
C SER A 59 4.42 -4.36 -9.34
N MET A 60 4.96 -3.16 -9.61
CA MET A 60 6.12 -2.95 -10.48
C MET A 60 7.41 -3.55 -9.91
N LEU A 61 7.76 -3.23 -8.66
CA LEU A 61 8.96 -3.75 -7.99
C LEU A 61 8.94 -5.28 -7.91
N LEU A 62 7.76 -5.85 -7.79
CA LEU A 62 7.62 -7.29 -7.76
C LEU A 62 7.84 -7.92 -9.12
N ASN A 63 7.30 -7.34 -10.20
CA ASN A 63 7.57 -7.80 -11.55
C ASN A 63 9.07 -7.76 -11.84
N GLN A 64 9.77 -6.70 -11.44
CA GLN A 64 11.22 -6.62 -11.56
C GLN A 64 11.94 -7.75 -10.80
N LYS A 65 11.51 -8.05 -9.57
CA LYS A 65 12.10 -9.11 -8.73
C LYS A 65 11.81 -10.52 -9.25
N LEU A 66 10.65 -10.74 -9.86
CA LEU A 66 10.30 -11.99 -10.54
C LEU A 66 11.19 -12.19 -11.77
N MET A 67 11.35 -11.15 -12.59
CA MET A 67 12.27 -11.18 -13.74
C MET A 67 13.71 -11.45 -13.30
N SER A 68 14.23 -10.76 -12.29
CA SER A 68 15.61 -11.00 -11.82
C SER A 68 15.84 -12.40 -11.24
N ARG A 69 14.80 -13.05 -10.72
CA ARG A 69 14.86 -14.44 -10.23
C ARG A 69 14.84 -15.45 -11.36
N GLN A 70 14.00 -15.25 -12.37
CA GLN A 70 13.85 -16.17 -13.49
C GLN A 70 15.06 -16.12 -14.44
N TYR A 71 15.78 -15.00 -14.46
CA TYR A 71 17.02 -14.79 -15.22
C TYR A 71 18.29 -14.84 -14.35
N SER A 72 18.28 -15.51 -13.20
CA SER A 72 19.55 -15.83 -12.54
C SER A 72 20.26 -16.92 -13.37
N PRO A 73 21.36 -16.62 -14.08
CA PRO A 73 22.08 -17.64 -14.82
C PRO A 73 22.47 -18.72 -13.82
N LEU A 74 22.15 -19.97 -14.15
CA LEU A 74 22.62 -21.15 -13.43
C LEU A 74 24.12 -20.92 -13.16
N LYS A 75 24.50 -20.77 -11.89
CA LYS A 75 25.91 -20.76 -11.50
C LYS A 75 26.43 -22.15 -11.81
N ILE A 76 27.01 -22.31 -13.00
CA ILE A 76 27.86 -23.43 -13.40
C ILE A 76 29.20 -23.26 -12.68
#